data_AF-A0A2M7WEK5-F1
#
_entry.id   AF-A0A2M7WEK5-F1
#
_cell.length_a   1.000
_cell.length_b   1.000
_cell.length_c   1.000
_cell.angle_alpha   90.00
_cell.angle_beta   90.00
_cell.angle_gamma   90.00
#
_symmetry.space_group_name_H-M   'P 1'
#
loop_
_entity.id
_entity.type
_entity.pdbx_description
1 polymer ?
#
loop_
_entity_poly.entity_id
_entity_poly.type
_entity_poly.pdbx_seq_one_letter_code
_entity_poly.pdbx_strand_id
1 'polypeptide(L)'
;MTQAAGWSLKVRILSMGPAPFAETAAAARSCYSARPVLPEGLPPERWGDLLASIIQAGHHTTLAHTHITFLVEGLSRHCIWAFLHRHPFYNSEQVSQRYVAVAVDAMAVPPGLPPAAANRFRQGMTAMMAAYQTMTEALRPAAHAQWSERFPPKRKGFERDVGKRAMESARYLLPLAVTAHLHHTVSLLTLMRLHAAAPLCETPDEAGALTRLMVEAVIAIDPEIARFIPGPVARDPQPEVDPGFVADFDARLGKRTSLLVHATDNGDRALAEGVRAAMGQTQATMSDVEAIAWGLDPARNPLLGLPFNLTEHDARLTALHHVHYTFHKKLSHTADSQNQRHRMTPATRPRLVDQVGENPETIDPSLLAGADEAVQAEYRQALEAGFVAWREVLALGGDPLDAAYLLPNAVAVRMVESGDLAALRHKMAMRLCFNAQEEIWRAAVEEAVQIGQRHPEIGKLLLPPCTIRDRAGVRPLCPEGERYCGVPVWKYEIQEWERVI
;
A
#
# COMPACT_ATOMS: atom_id res chain seq x y z
N MET A 1 -1.10 22.18 -16.90
CA MET A 1 -1.22 20.71 -16.72
C MET A 1 -1.00 20.10 -18.08
N THR A 2 0.01 19.24 -18.19
CA THR A 2 0.24 18.43 -19.38
C THR A 2 -0.62 17.17 -19.27
N GLN A 3 -1.22 16.74 -20.40
CA GLN A 3 -2.06 15.55 -20.49
C GLN A 3 -1.40 14.52 -21.40
N ALA A 4 -1.48 13.24 -21.05
CA ALA A 4 -0.95 12.17 -21.89
C ALA A 4 -1.90 11.87 -23.05
N ALA A 5 -1.37 11.62 -24.25
CA ALA A 5 -2.18 11.17 -25.38
C ALA A 5 -2.87 9.84 -25.03
N GLY A 6 -4.18 9.76 -25.25
CA GLY A 6 -4.98 8.55 -25.01
C GLY A 6 -5.42 8.30 -23.56
N TRP A 7 -4.76 8.91 -22.56
CA TRP A 7 -5.13 8.79 -21.14
C TRP A 7 -5.80 10.07 -20.61
N SER A 8 -6.63 9.94 -19.56
CA SER A 8 -7.19 11.07 -18.80
C SER A 8 -6.18 11.68 -17.80
N LEU A 9 -4.95 11.16 -17.77
CA LEU A 9 -3.87 11.48 -16.85
C LEU A 9 -3.33 12.90 -17.03
N LYS A 10 -3.21 13.63 -15.90
CA LYS A 10 -2.66 14.99 -15.82
C LYS A 10 -1.65 15.08 -14.69
N VAL A 11 -0.57 15.83 -14.93
CA VAL A 11 0.48 16.09 -13.94
C VAL A 11 0.75 17.59 -13.82
N ARG A 12 1.02 18.05 -12.60
CA ARG A 12 1.49 19.41 -12.29
C ARG A 12 2.45 19.37 -11.10
N ILE A 13 3.54 20.12 -11.18
CA ILE A 13 4.40 20.36 -10.00
C ILE A 13 3.69 21.33 -9.07
N LEU A 14 3.54 20.95 -7.80
CA LEU A 14 3.04 21.81 -6.72
C LEU A 14 4.18 22.50 -5.99
N SER A 15 5.28 21.79 -5.76
CA SER A 15 6.49 22.34 -5.16
C SER A 15 7.72 21.60 -5.63
N MET A 16 8.83 22.34 -5.69
CA MET A 16 10.17 21.84 -5.94
C MET A 16 11.12 22.75 -5.15
N GLY A 17 12.28 22.23 -4.73
CA GLY A 17 13.30 23.06 -4.07
C GLY A 17 13.65 24.31 -4.90
N PRO A 18 14.07 25.43 -4.27
CA PRO A 18 14.25 26.72 -4.96
C PRO A 18 15.40 26.70 -6.00
N ALA A 19 16.37 25.79 -5.83
CA ALA A 19 17.50 25.61 -6.73
C ALA A 19 17.94 24.12 -6.74
N PRO A 20 17.15 23.21 -7.34
CA PRO A 20 17.33 21.76 -7.17
C PRO A 20 18.73 21.27 -7.55
N PHE A 21 19.31 21.80 -8.61
CA PHE A 21 20.62 21.37 -9.09
C PHE A 21 21.79 22.07 -8.38
N ALA A 22 21.61 23.32 -7.95
CA ALA A 22 22.60 23.97 -7.10
C ALA A 22 22.71 23.22 -5.76
N GLU A 23 21.61 22.69 -5.25
CA GLU A 23 21.60 21.82 -4.06
C GLU A 23 22.34 20.50 -4.31
N THR A 24 22.08 19.83 -5.43
CA THR A 24 22.81 18.61 -5.83
C THR A 24 24.31 18.87 -5.97
N ALA A 25 24.69 19.95 -6.65
CA ALA A 25 26.08 20.32 -6.88
C ALA A 25 26.78 20.75 -5.58
N ALA A 26 26.10 21.50 -4.72
CA ALA A 26 26.60 21.89 -3.41
C ALA A 26 26.82 20.67 -2.53
N ALA A 27 25.88 19.72 -2.49
CA ALA A 27 26.02 18.47 -1.76
C ALA A 27 27.23 17.66 -2.26
N ALA A 28 27.37 17.52 -3.59
CA ALA A 28 28.50 16.81 -4.20
C ALA A 28 29.85 17.45 -3.87
N ARG A 29 29.97 18.78 -3.96
CA ARG A 29 31.21 19.51 -3.65
C ARG A 29 31.52 19.54 -2.15
N SER A 30 30.49 19.55 -1.29
CA SER A 30 30.65 19.59 0.16
C SER A 30 31.39 18.38 0.70
N CYS A 31 31.21 17.20 0.11
CA CYS A 31 31.94 15.98 0.49
C CYS A 31 33.46 16.10 0.34
N TYR A 32 33.95 17.05 -0.46
CA TYR A 32 35.37 17.23 -0.80
C TYR A 32 35.89 18.64 -0.48
N SER A 33 35.15 19.43 0.31
CA SER A 33 35.49 20.81 0.64
C SER A 33 35.79 20.98 2.12
N ALA A 34 36.84 21.73 2.45
CA ALA A 34 37.15 22.12 3.83
C ALA A 34 36.19 23.18 4.40
N ARG A 35 35.36 23.81 3.56
CA ARG A 35 34.35 24.81 3.94
C ARG A 35 32.97 24.39 3.43
N PRO A 36 31.87 24.75 4.12
CA PRO A 36 30.51 24.52 3.61
C PRO A 36 30.33 25.11 2.22
N VAL A 37 29.79 24.33 1.29
CA VAL A 37 29.43 24.82 -0.05
C VAL A 37 27.94 25.11 -0.04
N LEU A 38 27.57 26.37 -0.28
CA LEU A 38 26.17 26.80 -0.28
C LEU A 38 25.64 26.87 -1.72
N PRO A 39 24.39 26.45 -1.98
CA PRO A 39 23.77 26.52 -3.31
C PRO A 39 23.77 27.94 -3.90
N GLU A 40 23.57 28.97 -3.08
CA GLU A 40 23.43 30.37 -3.51
C GLU A 40 24.75 31.01 -3.98
N GLY A 41 25.89 30.41 -3.61
CA GLY A 41 27.23 30.89 -3.99
C GLY A 41 27.80 30.20 -5.24
N LEU A 42 27.06 29.25 -5.82
CA LEU A 42 27.50 28.49 -6.96
C LEU A 42 27.18 29.23 -8.28
N PRO A 43 28.14 29.37 -9.21
CA PRO A 43 27.90 30.09 -10.46
C PRO A 43 26.79 29.42 -11.27
N PRO A 44 25.94 30.17 -11.96
CA PRO A 44 24.83 29.64 -12.76
C PRO A 44 25.26 28.85 -14.02
N GLU A 45 26.56 28.51 -14.15
CA GLU A 45 27.08 27.76 -15.29
C GLU A 45 26.78 26.26 -15.19
N ARG A 46 26.59 25.67 -16.37
CA ARG A 46 26.07 24.33 -16.67
C ARG A 46 26.70 23.22 -15.81
N TRP A 47 25.96 22.74 -14.82
CA TRP A 47 26.35 21.64 -13.93
C TRP A 47 26.55 20.31 -14.65
N GLY A 48 26.28 20.25 -15.96
CA GLY A 48 26.24 19.03 -16.73
C GLY A 48 27.48 18.16 -16.62
N ASP A 49 28.69 18.72 -16.59
CA ASP A 49 29.91 17.91 -16.49
C ASP A 49 30.08 17.30 -15.10
N LEU A 50 29.74 18.05 -14.05
CA LEU A 50 29.72 17.55 -12.68
C LEU A 50 28.64 16.47 -12.53
N LEU A 51 27.43 16.73 -13.01
CA LEU A 51 26.32 15.79 -12.95
C LEU A 51 26.59 14.51 -13.75
N ALA A 52 27.21 14.64 -14.94
CA ALA A 52 27.69 13.50 -15.71
C ALA A 52 28.69 12.65 -14.90
N SER A 53 29.67 13.30 -14.26
CA SER A 53 30.66 12.61 -13.43
C SER A 53 30.02 11.91 -12.22
N ILE A 54 29.05 12.55 -11.55
CA ILE A 54 28.30 11.99 -10.41
C ILE A 54 27.53 10.73 -10.83
N ILE A 55 26.80 10.81 -11.95
CA ILE A 55 26.00 9.70 -12.46
C ILE A 55 26.91 8.54 -12.87
N GLN A 56 27.99 8.84 -13.61
CA GLN A 56 28.96 7.84 -14.05
C GLN A 56 29.67 7.15 -12.87
N ALA A 57 30.01 7.90 -11.82
CA ALA A 57 30.64 7.35 -10.62
C ALA A 57 29.67 6.62 -9.67
N GLY A 58 28.36 6.70 -9.90
CA GLY A 58 27.37 6.07 -9.03
C GLY A 58 27.07 6.86 -7.74
N HIS A 59 27.50 8.12 -7.64
CA HIS A 59 27.29 8.99 -6.46
C HIS A 59 25.88 9.58 -6.40
N HIS A 60 24.86 8.76 -6.65
CA HIS A 60 23.50 9.19 -6.93
C HIS A 60 22.77 9.83 -5.74
N THR A 61 23.24 9.63 -4.51
CA THR A 61 22.60 10.19 -3.30
C THR A 61 22.56 11.72 -3.30
N THR A 62 23.45 12.39 -4.04
CA THR A 62 23.41 13.84 -4.21
C THR A 62 22.11 14.30 -4.89
N LEU A 63 21.54 13.49 -5.79
CA LEU A 63 20.26 13.73 -6.46
C LEU A 63 19.05 13.50 -5.54
N ALA A 64 19.25 12.93 -4.34
CA ALA A 64 18.18 12.68 -3.40
C ALA A 64 17.80 13.94 -2.59
N HIS A 65 18.63 14.98 -2.58
CA HIS A 65 18.34 16.22 -1.85
C HIS A 65 17.20 17.02 -2.49
N THR A 66 17.11 17.03 -3.81
CA THR A 66 15.99 17.64 -4.52
C THR A 66 14.73 16.81 -4.37
N HIS A 67 13.70 17.38 -3.73
CA HIS A 67 12.37 16.80 -3.65
C HIS A 67 11.38 17.57 -4.52
N ILE A 68 10.49 16.82 -5.18
CA ILE A 68 9.48 17.35 -6.09
C ILE A 68 8.14 16.79 -5.67
N THR A 69 7.16 17.66 -5.43
CA THR A 69 5.77 17.28 -5.15
C THR A 69 4.92 17.53 -6.38
N PHE A 70 4.29 16.47 -6.88
CA PHE A 70 3.36 16.50 -7.99
C PHE A 70 1.91 16.40 -7.50
N LEU A 71 1.01 17.13 -8.14
CA LEU A 71 -0.40 16.76 -8.21
C LEU A 71 -0.58 15.88 -9.44
N VAL A 72 -1.01 14.65 -9.21
CA VAL A 72 -1.34 13.67 -10.24
C VAL A 72 -2.84 13.45 -10.22
N GLU A 73 -3.51 13.55 -11.37
CA GLU A 73 -4.94 13.33 -11.54
C GLU A 73 -5.20 12.36 -12.70
N GLY A 74 -6.25 11.54 -12.60
CA GLY A 74 -6.63 10.63 -13.69
C GLY A 74 -5.77 9.36 -13.75
N LEU A 75 -5.02 9.04 -12.69
CA LEU A 75 -4.23 7.81 -12.60
C LEU A 75 -5.10 6.66 -12.11
N SER A 76 -5.09 5.52 -12.80
CA SER A 76 -5.87 4.34 -12.42
C SER A 76 -5.43 3.76 -11.07
N ARG A 77 -6.36 3.08 -10.36
CA ARG A 77 -6.00 2.28 -9.19
C ARG A 77 -5.03 1.16 -9.55
N HIS A 78 -5.16 0.60 -10.74
CA HIS A 78 -4.26 -0.46 -11.20
C HIS A 78 -2.80 0.01 -11.26
N CYS A 79 -2.52 1.15 -11.91
CA CYS A 79 -1.15 1.67 -11.99
C CYS A 79 -0.62 2.13 -10.62
N ILE A 80 -1.48 2.67 -9.74
CA ILE A 80 -1.06 3.00 -8.36
C ILE A 80 -0.57 1.74 -7.62
N TRP A 81 -1.35 0.65 -7.68
CA TRP A 81 -1.06 -0.63 -7.05
C TRP A 81 0.15 -1.34 -7.69
N ALA A 82 0.20 -1.37 -9.02
CA ALA A 82 1.20 -2.09 -9.79
C ALA A 82 2.56 -1.39 -9.83
N PHE A 83 2.61 -0.06 -9.73
CA PHE A 83 3.81 0.72 -10.00
C PHE A 83 4.23 1.61 -8.82
N LEU A 84 3.37 2.55 -8.39
CA LEU A 84 3.77 3.54 -7.37
C LEU A 84 4.02 2.93 -5.99
N HIS A 85 3.31 1.86 -5.64
CA HIS A 85 3.40 1.24 -4.32
C HIS A 85 4.49 0.15 -4.20
N ARG A 86 5.35 -0.02 -5.21
CA ARG A 86 6.38 -1.08 -5.22
C ARG A 86 7.64 -0.78 -4.40
N HIS A 87 7.86 0.45 -3.95
CA HIS A 87 9.06 0.83 -3.19
C HIS A 87 8.75 1.85 -2.08
N PRO A 88 9.58 1.99 -1.04
CA PRO A 88 9.29 2.92 0.06
C PRO A 88 9.71 4.37 -0.20
N PHE A 89 10.54 4.65 -1.21
CA PHE A 89 11.18 5.95 -1.45
C PHE A 89 10.27 7.05 -2.06
N TYR A 90 9.07 7.24 -1.52
CA TYR A 90 8.15 8.31 -1.91
C TYR A 90 7.28 8.76 -0.72
N ASN A 91 6.55 9.86 -0.86
CA ASN A 91 5.40 10.19 -0.04
C ASN A 91 4.17 10.42 -0.92
N SER A 92 3.01 9.86 -0.54
CA SER A 92 1.78 10.08 -1.32
C SER A 92 0.55 10.11 -0.45
N GLU A 93 -0.35 11.03 -0.76
CA GLU A 93 -1.70 11.12 -0.21
C GLU A 93 -2.71 11.04 -1.35
N GLN A 94 -3.49 9.97 -1.39
CA GLN A 94 -4.47 9.70 -2.45
C GLN A 94 -5.90 9.72 -1.90
N VAL A 95 -6.86 10.10 -2.75
CA VAL A 95 -8.29 10.02 -2.40
C VAL A 95 -8.69 8.60 -1.99
N SER A 96 -9.45 8.49 -0.90
CA SER A 96 -9.86 7.19 -0.32
C SER A 96 -11.22 6.74 -0.82
N GLN A 97 -11.29 5.53 -1.40
CA GLN A 97 -12.55 4.87 -1.75
C GLN A 97 -13.35 4.38 -0.52
N ARG A 98 -12.80 4.46 0.69
CA ARG A 98 -13.51 4.15 1.94
C ARG A 98 -14.32 5.33 2.47
N TYR A 99 -13.93 6.55 2.09
CA TYR A 99 -14.47 7.78 2.70
C TYR A 99 -15.08 8.74 1.70
N VAL A 100 -14.76 8.60 0.42
CA VAL A 100 -15.24 9.44 -0.67
C VAL A 100 -15.88 8.55 -1.72
N ALA A 101 -17.12 8.87 -2.09
CA ALA A 101 -17.82 8.20 -3.17
C ALA A 101 -17.07 8.43 -4.49
N VAL A 102 -16.96 7.38 -5.31
CA VAL A 102 -16.30 7.46 -6.60
C VAL A 102 -17.24 8.12 -7.61
N ALA A 103 -16.72 9.13 -8.33
CA ALA A 103 -17.47 9.81 -9.38
C ALA A 103 -17.68 8.88 -10.59
N VAL A 104 -18.85 8.98 -11.23
CA VAL A 104 -19.26 8.09 -12.34
C VAL A 104 -18.33 8.16 -13.55
N ASP A 105 -17.66 9.28 -13.75
CA ASP A 105 -16.74 9.58 -14.84
C ASP A 105 -15.27 9.32 -14.50
N ALA A 106 -14.98 8.82 -13.29
CA ALA A 106 -13.62 8.52 -12.83
C ALA A 106 -13.06 7.26 -13.51
N MET A 107 -12.75 7.35 -14.80
CA MET A 107 -12.36 6.21 -15.64
C MET A 107 -11.03 6.43 -16.35
N ALA A 108 -10.17 5.42 -16.30
CA ALA A 108 -9.01 5.28 -17.16
C ALA A 108 -9.32 4.18 -18.19
N VAL A 109 -9.34 4.54 -19.47
CA VAL A 109 -9.55 3.58 -20.57
C VAL A 109 -8.21 3.38 -21.25
N PRO A 110 -7.65 2.16 -21.26
CA PRO A 110 -6.38 1.92 -21.94
C PRO A 110 -6.45 2.25 -23.43
N PRO A 111 -5.53 3.06 -23.96
CA PRO A 111 -5.57 3.51 -25.35
C PRO A 111 -5.15 2.43 -26.36
N GLY A 112 -4.53 1.34 -25.89
CA GLY A 112 -4.15 0.18 -26.72
C GLY A 112 -5.33 -0.70 -27.14
N LEU A 113 -6.50 -0.58 -26.48
CA LEU A 113 -7.67 -1.37 -26.81
C LEU A 113 -8.21 -1.07 -28.22
N PRO A 114 -8.52 -2.12 -29.03
CA PRO A 114 -9.23 -1.94 -30.30
C PRO A 114 -10.55 -1.18 -30.12
N PRO A 115 -11.05 -0.43 -31.12
CA PRO A 115 -12.24 0.40 -30.96
C PRO A 115 -13.49 -0.33 -30.43
N ALA A 116 -13.73 -1.56 -30.89
CA ALA A 116 -14.83 -2.39 -30.41
C ALA A 116 -14.63 -2.83 -28.94
N ALA A 117 -13.43 -3.28 -28.59
CA ALA A 117 -13.04 -3.64 -27.23
C ALA A 117 -13.12 -2.43 -26.28
N ALA A 118 -12.63 -1.26 -26.70
CA ALA A 118 -12.71 -0.02 -25.92
C ALA A 118 -14.17 0.43 -25.69
N ASN A 119 -15.06 0.26 -26.67
CA ASN A 119 -16.48 0.52 -26.48
C ASN A 119 -17.09 -0.44 -25.45
N ARG A 120 -16.80 -1.74 -25.56
CA ARG A 120 -17.28 -2.74 -24.61
C ARG A 120 -16.75 -2.49 -23.20
N PHE A 121 -15.48 -2.11 -23.09
CA PHE A 121 -14.83 -1.73 -21.84
C PHE A 121 -15.59 -0.59 -21.14
N ARG A 122 -15.93 0.49 -21.86
CA ARG A 122 -16.71 1.61 -21.30
C ARG A 122 -18.11 1.20 -20.83
N GLN A 123 -18.76 0.28 -21.55
CA GLN A 123 -20.06 -0.27 -21.14
C GLN A 123 -19.93 -1.08 -19.84
N GLY A 124 -18.90 -1.95 -19.75
CA GLY A 124 -18.59 -2.71 -18.54
C GLY A 124 -18.31 -1.79 -17.35
N MET A 125 -17.46 -0.79 -17.54
CA MET A 125 -17.16 0.24 -16.52
C MET A 125 -18.45 0.93 -16.04
N THR A 126 -19.31 1.38 -16.95
CA THR A 126 -20.58 2.03 -16.60
C THR A 126 -21.48 1.10 -15.78
N ALA A 127 -21.60 -0.16 -16.18
CA ALA A 127 -22.41 -1.16 -15.46
C ALA A 127 -21.86 -1.44 -14.05
N MET A 128 -20.54 -1.61 -13.91
CA MET A 128 -19.90 -1.84 -12.61
C MET A 128 -20.02 -0.63 -11.68
N MET A 129 -19.92 0.59 -12.21
CA MET A 129 -20.12 1.83 -11.46
C MET A 129 -21.57 1.97 -10.97
N ALA A 130 -22.56 1.64 -11.81
CA ALA A 130 -23.96 1.61 -11.42
C ALA A 130 -24.21 0.54 -10.33
N ALA A 131 -23.65 -0.66 -10.50
CA ALA A 131 -23.76 -1.73 -9.51
C ALA A 131 -23.15 -1.33 -8.16
N TYR A 132 -21.99 -0.65 -8.15
CA TYR A 132 -21.39 -0.11 -6.94
C TYR A 132 -22.34 0.87 -6.21
N GLN A 133 -23.04 1.74 -6.94
CA GLN A 133 -23.99 2.69 -6.34
C GLN A 133 -25.21 1.96 -5.75
N THR A 134 -25.81 1.05 -6.51
CA THR A 134 -26.95 0.25 -6.03
C THR A 134 -26.56 -0.58 -4.80
N MET A 135 -25.42 -1.26 -4.87
CA MET A 135 -24.92 -2.10 -3.77
C MET A 135 -24.55 -1.28 -2.52
N THR A 136 -24.09 -0.04 -2.69
CA THR A 136 -23.83 0.87 -1.55
C THR A 136 -25.11 1.10 -0.74
N GLU A 137 -26.26 1.25 -1.39
CA GLU A 137 -27.54 1.43 -0.72
C GLU A 137 -28.11 0.09 -0.22
N ALA A 138 -28.00 -0.98 -1.02
CA ALA A 138 -28.49 -2.32 -0.66
C ALA A 138 -27.79 -2.92 0.59
N LEU A 139 -26.52 -2.57 0.82
CA LEU A 139 -25.77 -3.01 2.01
C LEU A 139 -26.03 -2.15 3.27
N ARG A 140 -26.76 -1.04 3.17
CA ARG A 140 -27.04 -0.17 4.33
C ARG A 140 -27.76 -0.89 5.47
N PRO A 141 -28.79 -1.73 5.24
CA PRO A 141 -29.46 -2.43 6.34
C PRO A 141 -28.51 -3.33 7.13
N ALA A 142 -27.67 -4.12 6.44
CA ALA A 142 -26.65 -4.95 7.09
C ALA A 142 -25.62 -4.09 7.85
N ALA A 143 -25.14 -3.00 7.25
CA ALA A 143 -24.22 -2.07 7.91
C ALA A 143 -24.85 -1.42 9.15
N HIS A 144 -26.13 -1.07 9.06
CA HIS A 144 -26.89 -0.45 10.15
C HIS A 144 -27.04 -1.43 11.32
N ALA A 145 -27.41 -2.68 11.06
CA ALA A 145 -27.52 -3.72 12.08
C ALA A 145 -26.20 -3.89 12.84
N GLN A 146 -25.10 -4.09 12.12
CA GLN A 146 -23.76 -4.24 12.68
C GLN A 146 -23.27 -2.99 13.43
N TRP A 147 -23.57 -1.79 12.94
CA TRP A 147 -23.10 -0.55 13.58
C TRP A 147 -23.90 -0.21 14.83
N SER A 148 -25.17 -0.65 14.88
CA SER A 148 -26.06 -0.46 16.04
C SER A 148 -25.61 -1.25 17.27
N GLU A 149 -24.88 -2.34 17.09
CA GLU A 149 -24.29 -3.12 18.19
C GLU A 149 -23.20 -2.32 18.95
N ARG A 150 -22.56 -1.36 18.28
CA ARG A 150 -21.44 -0.58 18.82
C ARG A 150 -21.81 0.83 19.23
N PHE A 151 -22.77 1.43 18.52
CA PHE A 151 -23.19 2.81 18.74
C PHE A 151 -24.72 2.94 18.70
N PRO A 152 -25.31 3.78 19.56
CA PRO A 152 -26.75 4.00 19.51
C PRO A 152 -27.12 4.76 18.22
N PRO A 153 -28.19 4.38 17.50
CA PRO A 153 -28.59 5.03 16.25
C PRO A 153 -28.82 6.55 16.35
N LYS A 154 -29.20 7.03 17.53
CA LYS A 154 -29.35 8.48 17.82
C LYS A 154 -28.03 9.27 17.85
N ARG A 155 -26.86 8.64 17.75
CA ARG A 155 -25.55 9.32 17.75
C ARG A 155 -25.42 10.22 16.52
N LYS A 156 -24.91 11.44 16.72
CA LYS A 156 -24.61 12.37 15.62
C LYS A 156 -23.66 11.70 14.61
N GLY A 157 -24.07 11.69 13.34
CA GLY A 157 -23.28 11.12 12.25
C GLY A 157 -23.37 9.60 12.11
N PHE A 158 -24.27 8.92 12.84
CA PHE A 158 -24.49 7.48 12.74
C PHE A 158 -24.83 7.03 11.31
N GLU A 159 -25.85 7.62 10.68
CA GLU A 159 -26.24 7.31 9.29
C GLU A 159 -25.12 7.54 8.28
N ARG A 160 -24.34 8.60 8.48
CA ARG A 160 -23.16 8.88 7.65
C ARG A 160 -22.09 7.81 7.83
N ASP A 161 -21.92 7.30 9.06
CA ASP A 161 -21.00 6.22 9.34
C ASP A 161 -21.47 4.92 8.70
N VAL A 162 -22.74 4.55 8.85
CA VAL A 162 -23.38 3.39 8.18
C VAL A 162 -23.13 3.43 6.67
N GLY A 163 -23.44 4.57 6.03
CA GLY A 163 -23.23 4.75 4.59
C GLY A 163 -21.77 4.52 4.18
N LYS A 164 -20.79 4.96 4.98
CA LYS A 164 -19.36 4.72 4.71
C LYS A 164 -18.96 3.24 4.80
N ARG A 165 -19.54 2.45 5.72
CA ARG A 165 -19.24 1.01 5.84
C ARG A 165 -19.84 0.21 4.68
N ALA A 166 -21.07 0.55 4.29
CA ALA A 166 -21.72 -0.03 3.13
C ALA A 166 -20.91 0.29 1.84
N MET A 167 -20.51 1.56 1.68
CA MET A 167 -19.66 2.01 0.56
C MET A 167 -18.30 1.31 0.53
N GLU A 168 -17.65 1.15 1.70
CA GLU A 168 -16.37 0.42 1.81
C GLU A 168 -16.49 -1.04 1.36
N SER A 169 -17.65 -1.67 1.52
CA SER A 169 -17.91 -3.05 1.08
C SER A 169 -18.32 -3.10 -0.40
N ALA A 170 -19.18 -2.18 -0.85
CA ALA A 170 -19.59 -2.10 -2.25
C ALA A 170 -18.41 -1.86 -3.21
N ARG A 171 -17.33 -1.19 -2.76
CA ARG A 171 -16.17 -0.86 -3.61
C ARG A 171 -15.42 -2.07 -4.15
N TYR A 172 -15.72 -3.29 -3.68
CA TYR A 172 -15.20 -4.54 -4.23
C TYR A 172 -15.68 -4.77 -5.67
N LEU A 173 -16.84 -4.21 -6.03
CA LEU A 173 -17.37 -4.24 -7.39
C LEU A 173 -16.72 -3.19 -8.32
N LEU A 174 -15.99 -2.21 -7.76
CA LEU A 174 -15.37 -1.18 -8.59
C LEU A 174 -14.24 -1.79 -9.44
N PRO A 175 -14.14 -1.39 -10.72
CA PRO A 175 -13.07 -1.83 -11.60
C PRO A 175 -11.72 -1.17 -11.25
N LEU A 176 -10.61 -1.82 -11.59
CA LEU A 176 -9.25 -1.30 -11.34
C LEU A 176 -8.94 -0.02 -12.14
N ALA A 177 -9.67 0.22 -13.23
CA ALA A 177 -9.60 1.43 -14.05
C ALA A 177 -10.14 2.69 -13.38
N VAL A 178 -10.77 2.57 -12.20
CA VAL A 178 -11.21 3.77 -11.46
C VAL A 178 -10.02 4.69 -11.23
N THR A 179 -10.16 5.97 -11.56
CA THR A 179 -9.08 6.94 -11.39
C THR A 179 -9.02 7.50 -9.97
N ALA A 180 -7.84 8.00 -9.62
CA ALA A 180 -7.57 8.74 -8.40
C ALA A 180 -6.84 10.04 -8.72
N HIS A 181 -6.88 10.94 -7.74
CA HIS A 181 -5.91 12.02 -7.61
C HIS A 181 -5.06 11.80 -6.37
N LEU A 182 -3.81 12.25 -6.44
CA LEU A 182 -2.88 12.18 -5.33
C LEU A 182 -1.85 13.31 -5.37
N HIS A 183 -1.43 13.72 -4.18
CA HIS A 183 -0.15 14.39 -4.02
C HIS A 183 0.92 13.29 -4.00
N HIS A 184 1.98 13.45 -4.79
CA HIS A 184 3.08 12.49 -4.88
C HIS A 184 4.41 13.22 -4.80
N THR A 185 5.14 13.01 -3.71
CA THR A 185 6.45 13.60 -3.47
C THR A 185 7.52 12.54 -3.65
N VAL A 186 8.49 12.81 -4.52
CA VAL A 186 9.66 11.95 -4.76
C VAL A 186 10.92 12.81 -4.83
N SER A 187 12.07 12.20 -4.54
CA SER A 187 13.34 12.85 -4.89
C SER A 187 13.58 12.79 -6.39
N LEU A 188 14.48 13.63 -6.90
CA LEU A 188 14.89 13.58 -8.31
C LEU A 188 15.48 12.19 -8.66
N LEU A 189 16.29 11.61 -7.78
CA LEU A 189 16.78 10.25 -7.96
C LEU A 189 15.65 9.22 -8.11
N THR A 190 14.63 9.29 -7.25
CA THR A 190 13.48 8.39 -7.34
C THR A 190 12.70 8.61 -8.64
N LEU A 191 12.49 9.85 -9.08
CA LEU A 191 11.83 10.14 -10.35
C LEU A 191 12.56 9.49 -11.54
N MET A 192 13.89 9.61 -11.59
CA MET A 192 14.71 8.99 -12.64
C MET A 192 14.59 7.46 -12.62
N ARG A 193 14.58 6.85 -11.43
CA ARG A 193 14.38 5.40 -11.26
C ARG A 193 13.00 4.95 -11.70
N LEU A 194 11.95 5.70 -11.34
CA LEU A 194 10.58 5.42 -11.78
C LEU A 194 10.50 5.47 -13.31
N HIS A 195 11.05 6.50 -13.95
CA HIS A 195 11.03 6.63 -15.40
C HIS A 195 11.73 5.46 -16.10
N ALA A 196 12.92 5.09 -15.63
CA ALA A 196 13.65 3.94 -16.14
C ALA A 196 12.88 2.61 -15.95
N ALA A 197 12.21 2.44 -14.81
CA ALA A 197 11.55 1.20 -14.42
C ALA A 197 10.10 1.06 -14.93
N ALA A 198 9.52 2.09 -15.55
CA ALA A 198 8.14 2.05 -16.03
C ALA A 198 7.78 0.82 -16.89
N PRO A 199 8.66 0.33 -17.81
CA PRO A 199 8.36 -0.87 -18.59
C PRO A 199 8.34 -2.19 -17.80
N LEU A 200 8.83 -2.19 -16.55
CA LEU A 200 8.98 -3.39 -15.72
C LEU A 200 7.71 -3.73 -14.93
N CYS A 201 6.74 -2.82 -14.84
CA CYS A 201 5.45 -3.09 -14.19
C CYS A 201 4.45 -3.72 -15.17
N GLU A 202 3.29 -4.12 -14.67
CA GLU A 202 2.20 -4.68 -15.48
C GLU A 202 1.27 -3.63 -16.10
N THR A 203 1.55 -2.34 -15.85
CA THR A 203 0.85 -1.19 -16.46
C THR A 203 1.84 -0.29 -17.22
N PRO A 204 2.65 -0.84 -18.15
CA PRO A 204 3.80 -0.13 -18.70
C PRO A 204 3.42 1.15 -19.45
N ASP A 205 2.29 1.15 -20.16
CA ASP A 205 1.85 2.30 -20.95
C ASP A 205 1.39 3.48 -20.07
N GLU A 206 0.60 3.21 -19.03
CA GLU A 206 0.15 4.25 -18.10
C GLU A 206 1.29 4.73 -17.20
N ALA A 207 2.13 3.82 -16.70
CA ALA A 207 3.32 4.17 -15.91
C ALA A 207 4.34 4.98 -16.73
N GLY A 208 4.53 4.60 -18.00
CA GLY A 208 5.35 5.32 -18.96
C GLY A 208 4.78 6.72 -19.23
N ALA A 209 3.48 6.83 -19.44
CA ALA A 209 2.80 8.12 -19.60
C ALA A 209 2.96 9.01 -18.35
N LEU A 210 2.76 8.46 -17.15
CA LEU A 210 2.92 9.17 -15.88
C LEU A 210 4.33 9.72 -15.71
N THR A 211 5.33 8.85 -15.79
CA THR A 211 6.72 9.24 -15.53
C THR A 211 7.24 10.20 -16.59
N ARG A 212 6.83 10.02 -17.86
CA ARG A 212 7.13 10.98 -18.94
C ARG A 212 6.56 12.36 -18.63
N LEU A 213 5.28 12.47 -18.25
CA LEU A 213 4.69 13.76 -17.90
C LEU A 213 5.38 14.42 -16.69
N MET A 214 5.76 13.62 -15.68
CA MET A 214 6.52 14.11 -14.52
C MET A 214 7.89 14.63 -14.92
N VAL A 215 8.63 13.88 -15.75
CA VAL A 215 9.94 14.27 -16.28
C VAL A 215 9.84 15.51 -17.17
N GLU A 216 8.88 15.56 -18.09
CA GLU A 216 8.63 16.73 -18.94
C GLU A 216 8.32 17.99 -18.11
N ALA A 217 7.56 17.85 -17.03
CA ALA A 217 7.28 18.96 -16.12
C ALA A 217 8.55 19.49 -15.43
N VAL A 218 9.53 18.62 -15.13
CA VAL A 218 10.82 19.04 -14.56
C VAL A 218 11.72 19.64 -15.64
N ILE A 219 11.80 19.03 -16.83
CA ILE A 219 12.57 19.54 -17.98
C ILE A 219 12.09 20.94 -18.39
N ALA A 220 10.78 21.21 -18.31
CA ALA A 220 10.22 22.53 -18.60
C ALA A 220 10.73 23.62 -17.64
N ILE A 221 11.16 23.25 -16.43
CA ILE A 221 11.77 24.17 -15.46
C ILE A 221 13.28 24.26 -15.67
N ASP A 222 13.94 23.12 -15.91
CA ASP A 222 15.37 23.06 -16.21
C ASP A 222 15.67 22.10 -17.38
N PRO A 223 15.90 22.64 -18.59
CA PRO A 223 16.15 21.81 -19.77
C PRO A 223 17.43 20.96 -19.71
N GLU A 224 18.41 21.32 -18.86
CA GLU A 224 19.69 20.59 -18.80
C GLU A 224 19.51 19.17 -18.27
N ILE A 225 18.49 18.93 -17.44
CA ILE A 225 18.18 17.61 -16.87
C ILE A 225 17.89 16.56 -17.95
N ALA A 226 17.39 16.97 -19.11
CA ALA A 226 17.04 16.05 -20.20
C ALA A 226 18.22 15.16 -20.61
N ARG A 227 19.46 15.65 -20.46
CA ARG A 227 20.70 14.91 -20.76
C ARG A 227 20.95 13.72 -19.83
N PHE A 228 20.31 13.72 -18.66
CA PHE A 228 20.57 12.78 -17.56
C PHE A 228 19.42 11.84 -17.28
N ILE A 229 18.23 12.13 -17.82
CA ILE A 229 17.09 11.23 -17.70
C ILE A 229 17.45 9.88 -18.34
N PRO A 230 17.43 8.79 -17.56
CA PRO A 230 17.74 7.47 -18.09
C PRO A 230 16.67 7.03 -19.08
N GLY A 231 17.08 6.29 -20.12
CA GLY A 231 16.14 5.60 -20.99
C GLY A 231 15.38 4.49 -20.24
N PRO A 232 14.26 4.01 -20.82
CA PRO A 232 13.52 2.87 -20.29
C PRO A 232 14.41 1.63 -20.24
N VAL A 233 14.32 0.88 -19.13
CA VAL A 233 15.01 -0.41 -18.98
C VAL A 233 14.21 -1.50 -19.69
N ALA A 234 14.91 -2.34 -20.45
CA ALA A 234 14.30 -3.48 -21.09
C ALA A 234 13.86 -4.51 -20.04
N ARG A 235 12.69 -5.11 -20.26
CA ARG A 235 12.23 -6.22 -19.43
C ARG A 235 12.98 -7.49 -19.85
N ASP A 236 13.63 -8.14 -18.89
CA ASP A 236 14.23 -9.44 -19.12
C ASP A 236 13.16 -10.49 -19.44
N PRO A 237 13.42 -11.43 -20.37
CA PRO A 237 12.51 -12.53 -20.64
C PRO A 237 12.30 -13.33 -19.36
N GLN A 238 11.03 -13.59 -19.04
CA GLN A 238 10.63 -14.40 -17.90
C GLN A 238 10.00 -15.70 -18.41
N PRO A 239 10.13 -16.82 -17.68
CA PRO A 239 9.37 -18.02 -18.00
C PRO A 239 7.87 -17.75 -17.93
N GLU A 240 7.09 -18.51 -18.69
CA GLU A 240 5.64 -18.52 -18.53
C GLU A 240 5.27 -18.99 -17.11
N VAL A 241 4.19 -18.44 -16.58
CA VAL A 241 3.69 -18.85 -15.27
C VAL A 241 3.06 -20.24 -15.38
N ASP A 242 3.45 -21.12 -14.47
CA ASP A 242 2.89 -22.47 -14.38
C ASP A 242 1.37 -22.40 -14.17
N PRO A 243 0.54 -23.03 -15.02
CA PRO A 243 -0.91 -23.07 -14.83
C PRO A 243 -1.35 -23.64 -13.47
N GLY A 244 -0.51 -24.46 -12.83
CA GLY A 244 -0.70 -25.01 -11.50
C GLY A 244 -0.37 -24.06 -10.35
N PHE A 245 0.23 -22.88 -10.60
CA PHE A 245 0.68 -21.94 -9.57
C PHE A 245 -0.44 -21.57 -8.59
N VAL A 246 -1.61 -21.18 -9.13
CA VAL A 246 -2.76 -20.76 -8.31
C VAL A 246 -3.23 -21.89 -7.39
N ALA A 247 -3.35 -23.11 -7.93
CA ALA A 247 -3.80 -24.27 -7.17
C ALA A 247 -2.79 -24.70 -6.11
N ASP A 248 -1.49 -24.71 -6.43
CA ASP A 248 -0.40 -25.01 -5.47
C ASP A 248 -0.33 -23.96 -4.35
N PHE A 249 -0.41 -22.67 -4.69
CA PHE A 249 -0.37 -21.60 -3.71
C PHE A 249 -1.55 -21.69 -2.72
N ASP A 250 -2.76 -21.94 -3.23
CA ASP A 250 -3.96 -22.06 -2.41
C ASP A 250 -3.97 -23.33 -1.56
N ALA A 251 -3.49 -24.45 -2.09
CA ALA A 251 -3.35 -25.69 -1.33
C ALA A 251 -2.42 -25.51 -0.12
N ARG A 252 -1.31 -24.75 -0.28
CA ARG A 252 -0.41 -24.40 0.82
C ARG A 252 -1.08 -23.47 1.83
N LEU A 253 -1.77 -22.44 1.35
CA LEU A 253 -2.43 -21.45 2.21
C LEU A 253 -3.58 -22.07 3.05
N GLY A 254 -4.30 -23.03 2.46
CA GLY A 254 -5.45 -23.69 3.07
C GLY A 254 -6.62 -22.71 3.27
N LYS A 255 -7.21 -22.71 4.47
CA LYS A 255 -8.34 -21.82 4.81
C LYS A 255 -7.92 -20.45 5.33
N ARG A 256 -6.62 -20.19 5.44
CA ARG A 256 -6.08 -18.94 6.00
C ARG A 256 -6.09 -17.82 4.97
N THR A 257 -6.11 -16.58 5.45
CA THR A 257 -5.83 -15.39 4.63
C THR A 257 -4.32 -15.12 4.58
N SER A 258 -3.60 -15.49 5.65
CA SER A 258 -2.16 -15.31 5.83
C SER A 258 -1.53 -16.52 6.54
N LEU A 259 -0.47 -17.08 5.97
CA LEU A 259 0.24 -18.25 6.50
C LEU A 259 1.72 -17.91 6.70
N LEU A 260 2.23 -18.11 7.92
CA LEU A 260 3.65 -17.98 8.22
C LEU A 260 4.43 -19.11 7.54
N VAL A 261 5.35 -18.77 6.65
CA VAL A 261 6.17 -19.75 5.89
C VAL A 261 7.65 -19.70 6.25
N HIS A 262 8.14 -18.57 6.77
CA HIS A 262 9.49 -18.45 7.28
C HIS A 262 9.53 -17.50 8.47
N ALA A 263 10.35 -17.82 9.46
CA ALA A 263 10.61 -17.01 10.64
C ALA A 263 12.07 -17.19 11.06
N THR A 264 12.68 -16.17 11.64
CA THR A 264 13.95 -16.33 12.37
C THR A 264 13.81 -17.47 13.38
N ASP A 265 14.72 -18.44 13.42
CA ASP A 265 14.51 -19.67 14.21
C ASP A 265 14.38 -19.44 15.72
N ASN A 266 15.23 -18.57 16.27
CA ASN A 266 15.25 -18.23 17.69
C ASN A 266 14.91 -16.75 17.89
N GLY A 267 13.81 -16.26 17.30
CA GLY A 267 13.48 -14.84 17.25
C GLY A 267 13.39 -14.15 18.61
N ASP A 268 12.77 -14.78 19.63
CA ASP A 268 12.73 -14.23 20.99
C ASP A 268 14.15 -14.00 21.54
N ARG A 269 15.02 -15.01 21.42
CA ARG A 269 16.42 -14.93 21.87
C ARG A 269 17.21 -13.90 21.07
N ALA A 270 17.04 -13.84 19.75
CA ALA A 270 17.73 -12.88 18.88
C ALA A 270 17.36 -11.43 19.24
N LEU A 271 16.08 -11.16 19.50
CA LEU A 271 15.62 -9.86 19.98
C LEU A 271 16.21 -9.54 21.36
N ALA A 272 16.14 -10.49 22.30
CA ALA A 272 16.70 -10.31 23.64
C ALA A 272 18.20 -10.00 23.63
N GLU A 273 18.98 -10.72 22.80
CA GLU A 273 20.41 -10.48 22.62
C GLU A 273 20.69 -9.08 22.06
N GLY A 274 19.93 -8.65 21.04
CA GLY A 274 20.05 -7.30 20.48
C GLY A 274 19.72 -6.20 21.50
N VAL A 275 18.63 -6.35 22.27
CA VAL A 275 18.27 -5.38 23.32
C VAL A 275 19.32 -5.35 24.42
N ARG A 276 19.82 -6.51 24.87
CA ARG A 276 20.91 -6.57 25.86
C ARG A 276 22.16 -5.87 25.35
N ALA A 277 22.55 -6.10 24.09
CA ALA A 277 23.70 -5.44 23.48
C ALA A 277 23.52 -3.91 23.47
N ALA A 278 22.34 -3.43 23.08
CA ALA A 278 22.00 -2.00 23.11
C ALA A 278 22.07 -1.39 24.53
N MET A 279 21.82 -2.19 25.57
CA MET A 279 21.84 -1.78 26.97
C MET A 279 23.13 -2.13 27.72
N GLY A 280 24.13 -2.74 27.05
CA GLY A 280 25.37 -3.20 27.68
C GLY A 280 25.17 -4.29 28.74
N GLN A 281 24.17 -5.15 28.57
CA GLN A 281 23.78 -6.20 29.54
C GLN A 281 24.21 -7.59 29.08
N THR A 282 24.24 -8.54 30.02
CA THR A 282 24.52 -9.97 29.74
C THR A 282 23.30 -10.81 30.04
N GLN A 283 23.28 -12.05 29.54
CA GLN A 283 22.20 -12.99 29.87
C GLN A 283 22.13 -13.32 31.36
N ALA A 284 23.26 -13.25 32.08
CA ALA A 284 23.31 -13.49 33.53
C ALA A 284 22.65 -12.37 34.34
N THR A 285 22.62 -11.13 33.81
CA THR A 285 22.08 -9.95 34.51
C THR A 285 20.70 -9.55 34.02
N MET A 286 20.27 -10.00 32.84
CA MET A 286 18.98 -9.70 32.25
C MET A 286 18.48 -10.90 31.45
N SER A 287 17.37 -11.48 31.90
CA SER A 287 16.72 -12.60 31.22
C SER A 287 16.19 -12.21 29.83
N ASP A 288 15.88 -13.20 28.99
CA ASP A 288 15.31 -12.93 27.67
C ASP A 288 13.96 -12.19 27.76
N VAL A 289 13.12 -12.58 28.71
CA VAL A 289 11.82 -11.95 28.95
C VAL A 289 11.98 -10.48 29.34
N GLU A 290 12.91 -10.18 30.25
CA GLU A 290 13.18 -8.80 30.67
C GLU A 290 13.76 -7.96 29.53
N ALA A 291 14.70 -8.51 28.75
CA ALA A 291 15.28 -7.83 27.60
C ALA A 291 14.23 -7.51 26.54
N ILE A 292 13.37 -8.48 26.17
CA ILE A 292 12.29 -8.27 25.22
C ILE A 292 11.32 -7.20 25.73
N ALA A 293 10.98 -7.19 27.03
CA ALA A 293 10.12 -6.16 27.60
C ALA A 293 10.74 -4.75 27.46
N TRP A 294 12.05 -4.60 27.72
CA TRP A 294 12.75 -3.32 27.52
C TRP A 294 12.77 -2.83 26.08
N GLY A 295 12.70 -3.75 25.11
CA GLY A 295 12.59 -3.42 23.68
C GLY A 295 11.15 -3.11 23.27
N LEU A 296 10.21 -4.01 23.59
CA LEU A 296 8.93 -4.13 22.89
C LEU A 296 7.69 -3.91 23.76
N ASP A 297 7.79 -3.90 25.10
CA ASP A 297 6.64 -3.67 25.98
C ASP A 297 6.45 -2.16 26.24
N PRO A 298 5.35 -1.54 25.81
CA PRO A 298 5.14 -0.11 26.01
C PRO A 298 5.10 0.33 27.49
N ALA A 299 4.84 -0.60 28.43
CA ALA A 299 4.93 -0.34 29.86
C ALA A 299 6.37 -0.14 30.36
N ARG A 300 7.36 -0.73 29.67
CA ARG A 300 8.80 -0.59 29.98
C ARG A 300 9.50 0.36 29.01
N ASN A 301 9.00 0.47 27.78
CA ASN A 301 9.50 1.35 26.74
C ASN A 301 8.40 2.32 26.27
N PRO A 302 8.17 3.44 27.00
CA PRO A 302 7.09 4.38 26.71
C PRO A 302 7.23 5.08 25.35
N LEU A 303 8.42 5.03 24.71
CA LEU A 303 8.63 5.52 23.35
C LEU A 303 7.68 4.87 22.34
N LEU A 304 7.30 3.62 22.56
CA LEU A 304 6.37 2.88 21.71
C LEU A 304 4.96 3.48 21.70
N GLY A 305 4.58 4.23 22.76
CA GLY A 305 3.30 4.91 22.88
C GLY A 305 3.27 6.33 22.31
N LEU A 306 4.42 6.87 21.90
CA LEU A 306 4.51 8.21 21.33
C LEU A 306 3.87 8.26 19.93
N PRO A 307 3.28 9.40 19.55
CA PRO A 307 2.70 9.57 18.20
C PRO A 307 3.78 9.60 17.10
N PHE A 308 5.02 9.95 17.46
CA PHE A 308 6.16 9.91 16.55
C PHE A 308 6.75 8.50 16.57
N ASN A 309 6.82 7.85 15.41
CA ASN A 309 7.40 6.52 15.30
C ASN A 309 8.94 6.60 15.41
N LEU A 310 9.48 6.38 16.60
CA LEU A 310 10.91 6.51 16.91
C LEU A 310 11.69 5.19 16.85
N THR A 311 11.17 4.18 16.15
CA THR A 311 11.78 2.83 16.08
C THR A 311 13.25 2.88 15.63
N GLU A 312 13.56 3.74 14.65
CA GLU A 312 14.92 3.92 14.12
C GLU A 312 15.86 4.75 15.01
N HIS A 313 15.35 5.38 16.08
CA HIS A 313 16.08 6.39 16.88
C HIS A 313 16.43 5.92 18.30
N ASP A 314 16.00 4.72 18.69
CA ASP A 314 16.32 4.12 19.98
C ASP A 314 17.05 2.79 19.75
N ALA A 315 18.24 2.65 20.32
CA ALA A 315 19.10 1.49 20.07
C ALA A 315 18.44 0.16 20.48
N ARG A 316 17.54 0.15 21.48
CA ARG A 316 16.80 -1.05 21.88
C ARG A 316 15.77 -1.40 20.81
N LEU A 317 15.17 -0.38 20.19
CA LEU A 317 14.21 -0.57 19.10
C LEU A 317 14.88 -1.00 17.79
N THR A 318 16.13 -0.63 17.55
CA THR A 318 16.91 -1.14 16.42
C THR A 318 17.09 -2.67 16.45
N ALA A 319 17.05 -3.29 17.64
CA ALA A 319 17.13 -4.76 17.77
C ALA A 319 15.97 -5.50 17.08
N LEU A 320 14.85 -4.82 16.81
CA LEU A 320 13.72 -5.40 16.10
C LEU A 320 14.08 -5.78 14.65
N HIS A 321 15.10 -5.17 14.05
CA HIS A 321 15.56 -5.51 12.71
C HIS A 321 16.27 -6.88 12.63
N HIS A 322 16.56 -7.53 13.75
CA HIS A 322 17.21 -8.86 13.77
C HIS A 322 16.22 -10.02 13.63
N VAL A 323 14.92 -9.76 13.70
CA VAL A 323 13.88 -10.78 13.63
C VAL A 323 13.04 -10.55 12.38
N HIS A 324 12.91 -11.58 11.55
CA HIS A 324 12.20 -11.52 10.28
C HIS A 324 11.12 -12.58 10.18
N TYR A 325 10.06 -12.24 9.46
CA TYR A 325 8.97 -13.16 9.14
C TYR A 325 8.54 -13.01 7.69
N THR A 326 8.11 -14.11 7.09
CA THR A 326 7.58 -14.17 5.72
C THR A 326 6.28 -14.93 5.73
N PHE A 327 5.29 -14.40 5.01
CA PHE A 327 3.94 -14.93 4.93
C PHE A 327 3.51 -15.13 3.49
N HIS A 328 2.85 -16.25 3.21
CA HIS A 328 1.98 -16.38 2.04
C HIS A 328 0.63 -15.74 2.35
N LYS A 329 0.07 -14.96 1.41
CA LYS A 329 -1.21 -14.29 1.59
C LYS A 329 -2.09 -14.36 0.37
N LYS A 330 -3.39 -14.41 0.61
CA LYS A 330 -4.44 -14.20 -0.39
C LYS A 330 -5.38 -13.11 0.12
N LEU A 331 -5.46 -12.00 -0.61
CA LEU A 331 -6.29 -10.83 -0.27
C LEU A 331 -7.03 -10.37 -1.52
N SER A 332 -8.18 -9.74 -1.38
CA SER A 332 -8.78 -9.00 -2.50
C SER A 332 -7.82 -7.90 -2.99
N HIS A 333 -7.91 -7.52 -4.26
CA HIS A 333 -7.13 -6.42 -4.80
C HIS A 333 -7.33 -5.11 -4.01
N THR A 334 -8.56 -4.85 -3.54
CA THR A 334 -8.85 -3.68 -2.69
C THR A 334 -8.17 -3.75 -1.31
N ALA A 335 -8.13 -4.93 -0.68
CA ALA A 335 -7.43 -5.11 0.59
C ALA A 335 -5.92 -4.95 0.42
N ASP A 336 -5.35 -5.56 -0.61
CA ASP A 336 -3.92 -5.45 -0.85
C ASP A 336 -3.49 -4.02 -1.24
N SER A 337 -4.30 -3.30 -2.01
CA SER A 337 -4.08 -1.88 -2.32
C SER A 337 -3.96 -0.98 -1.09
N GLN A 338 -4.61 -1.36 0.02
CA GLN A 338 -4.46 -0.68 1.31
C GLN A 338 -3.33 -1.29 2.16
N ASN A 339 -3.06 -2.59 2.03
CA ASN A 339 -2.00 -3.29 2.75
C ASN A 339 -0.62 -2.71 2.41
N GLN A 340 -0.33 -2.51 1.12
CA GLN A 340 0.94 -1.96 0.59
C GLN A 340 1.31 -0.56 1.09
N ARG A 341 0.39 0.14 1.76
CA ARG A 341 0.71 1.40 2.45
C ARG A 341 1.71 1.21 3.60
N HIS A 342 1.91 -0.03 4.06
CA HIS A 342 3.01 -0.41 4.94
C HIS A 342 4.25 -0.73 4.09
N ARG A 343 4.93 0.32 3.64
CA ARG A 343 5.96 0.22 2.58
C ARG A 343 7.24 -0.51 2.99
N MET A 344 7.36 -0.87 4.27
CA MET A 344 8.49 -1.62 4.82
C MET A 344 8.19 -3.14 4.93
N THR A 345 7.04 -3.59 4.46
CA THR A 345 6.71 -5.02 4.32
C THR A 345 6.48 -5.35 2.84
N PRO A 346 7.56 -5.44 2.02
CA PRO A 346 7.43 -5.67 0.59
C PRO A 346 6.81 -7.04 0.30
N ALA A 347 6.04 -7.09 -0.80
CA ALA A 347 5.39 -8.29 -1.29
C ALA A 347 5.86 -8.64 -2.70
N THR A 348 6.09 -9.93 -2.94
CA THR A 348 6.40 -10.51 -4.24
C THR A 348 5.18 -11.24 -4.78
N ARG A 349 4.90 -11.08 -6.08
CA ARG A 349 3.76 -11.69 -6.76
C ARG A 349 4.01 -11.79 -8.27
N PRO A 350 3.38 -12.73 -8.97
CA PRO A 350 3.22 -12.66 -10.43
C PRO A 350 2.41 -11.41 -10.84
N ARG A 351 2.34 -11.11 -12.15
CA ARG A 351 1.38 -10.10 -12.63
C ARG A 351 -0.03 -10.56 -12.30
N LEU A 352 -0.96 -9.62 -12.14
CA LEU A 352 -2.36 -9.91 -11.86
C LEU A 352 -2.95 -10.82 -12.93
N VAL A 353 -2.69 -10.52 -14.21
CA VAL A 353 -3.16 -11.33 -15.35
C VAL A 353 -2.66 -12.77 -15.31
N ASP A 354 -1.50 -13.03 -14.70
CA ASP A 354 -0.93 -14.39 -14.61
C ASP A 354 -1.56 -15.20 -13.46
N GLN A 355 -2.34 -14.55 -12.60
CA GLN A 355 -3.03 -15.18 -11.47
C GLN A 355 -4.53 -15.30 -11.72
N VAL A 356 -5.00 -14.78 -12.84
CA VAL A 356 -6.42 -14.67 -13.20
C VAL A 356 -6.68 -15.57 -14.40
N GLY A 357 -7.36 -16.69 -14.17
CA GLY A 357 -7.83 -17.59 -15.23
C GLY A 357 -9.15 -17.13 -15.85
N GLU A 358 -9.79 -17.99 -16.65
CA GLU A 358 -11.10 -17.73 -17.26
C GLU A 358 -12.21 -17.44 -16.23
N ASN A 359 -12.08 -18.03 -15.05
CA ASN A 359 -12.95 -17.85 -13.89
C ASN A 359 -12.11 -17.27 -12.74
N PRO A 360 -12.01 -15.94 -12.63
CA PRO A 360 -11.20 -15.29 -11.59
C PRO A 360 -11.78 -15.60 -10.20
N GLU A 361 -10.92 -16.03 -9.26
CA GLU A 361 -11.35 -16.16 -7.87
C GLU A 361 -11.53 -14.76 -7.25
N THR A 362 -12.58 -14.60 -6.45
CA THR A 362 -12.88 -13.37 -5.73
C THR A 362 -12.98 -13.59 -4.23
N ILE A 363 -12.77 -12.50 -3.48
CA ILE A 363 -13.05 -12.45 -2.05
C ILE A 363 -14.18 -11.45 -1.83
N ASP A 364 -15.24 -11.92 -1.19
CA ASP A 364 -16.40 -11.10 -0.85
C ASP A 364 -16.16 -10.31 0.43
N PRO A 365 -16.71 -9.09 0.56
CA PRO A 365 -16.60 -8.33 1.80
C PRO A 365 -17.43 -9.01 2.91
N SER A 366 -16.88 -9.11 4.13
CA SER A 366 -17.54 -9.78 5.26
C SER A 366 -18.94 -9.23 5.59
N LEU A 367 -19.20 -7.96 5.31
CA LEU A 367 -20.53 -7.36 5.50
C LEU A 367 -21.62 -8.02 4.63
N LEU A 368 -21.26 -8.53 3.45
CA LEU A 368 -22.19 -9.17 2.52
C LEU A 368 -22.86 -10.41 3.14
N ALA A 369 -22.13 -11.16 3.97
CA ALA A 369 -22.66 -12.37 4.62
C ALA A 369 -23.82 -12.07 5.58
N GLY A 370 -23.89 -10.83 6.11
CA GLY A 370 -25.00 -10.37 6.96
C GLY A 370 -26.14 -9.69 6.21
N ALA A 371 -26.08 -9.61 4.87
CA ALA A 371 -27.14 -9.05 4.05
C ALA A 371 -28.15 -10.13 3.62
N ASP A 372 -29.35 -9.70 3.21
CA ASP A 372 -30.40 -10.59 2.72
C ASP A 372 -29.94 -11.39 1.49
N GLU A 373 -30.45 -12.62 1.32
CA GLU A 373 -30.07 -13.51 0.20
C GLU A 373 -30.25 -12.85 -1.18
N ALA A 374 -31.27 -12.01 -1.33
CA ALA A 374 -31.52 -11.24 -2.56
C ALA A 374 -30.37 -10.25 -2.85
N VAL A 375 -29.87 -9.55 -1.83
CA VAL A 375 -28.72 -8.62 -1.96
C VAL A 375 -27.43 -9.38 -2.27
N GLN A 376 -27.23 -10.55 -1.64
CA GLN A 376 -26.10 -11.42 -1.94
C GLN A 376 -26.15 -11.94 -3.38
N ALA A 377 -27.34 -12.31 -3.88
CA ALA A 377 -27.53 -12.72 -5.27
C ALA A 377 -27.28 -11.56 -6.24
N GLU A 378 -27.77 -10.36 -5.94
CA GLU A 378 -27.54 -9.16 -6.75
C GLU A 378 -26.04 -8.81 -6.82
N TYR A 379 -25.31 -8.90 -5.70
CA TYR A 379 -23.86 -8.71 -5.67
C TYR A 379 -23.14 -9.67 -6.61
N ARG A 380 -23.45 -10.97 -6.52
CA ARG A 380 -22.85 -12.00 -7.37
C ARG A 380 -23.18 -11.79 -8.85
N GLN A 381 -24.42 -11.38 -9.15
CA GLN A 381 -24.83 -11.05 -10.52
C GLN A 381 -24.07 -9.84 -11.07
N ALA A 382 -23.90 -8.79 -10.27
CA ALA A 382 -23.13 -7.61 -10.66
C ALA A 382 -21.65 -7.93 -10.91
N LEU A 383 -21.06 -8.77 -10.06
CA LEU A 383 -19.68 -9.22 -10.18
C LEU A 383 -19.49 -10.03 -11.48
N GLU A 384 -20.39 -10.99 -11.75
CA GLU A 384 -20.35 -11.79 -12.97
C GLU A 384 -20.56 -10.94 -14.22
N ALA A 385 -21.45 -9.94 -14.19
CA ALA A 385 -21.62 -9.02 -15.31
C ALA A 385 -20.32 -8.25 -15.64
N GLY A 386 -19.52 -7.92 -14.62
CA GLY A 386 -18.17 -7.35 -14.80
C GLY A 386 -17.21 -8.33 -15.48
N PHE A 387 -17.20 -9.61 -15.06
CA PHE A 387 -16.38 -10.64 -15.68
C PHE A 387 -16.80 -10.97 -17.12
N VAL A 388 -18.10 -10.98 -17.42
CA VAL A 388 -18.61 -11.10 -18.78
C VAL A 388 -18.06 -9.97 -19.65
N ALA A 389 -18.15 -8.72 -19.19
CA ALA A 389 -17.62 -7.58 -19.93
C ALA A 389 -16.10 -7.70 -20.16
N TRP A 390 -15.34 -8.15 -19.14
CA TRP A 390 -13.91 -8.40 -19.25
C TRP A 390 -13.58 -9.48 -20.29
N ARG A 391 -14.25 -10.64 -20.27
CA ARG A 391 -14.06 -11.71 -21.26
C ARG A 391 -14.43 -11.26 -22.67
N GLU A 392 -15.47 -10.45 -22.83
CA GLU A 392 -15.86 -9.89 -24.12
C GLU A 392 -14.83 -8.88 -24.65
N VAL A 393 -14.21 -8.07 -23.78
CA VAL A 393 -13.08 -7.20 -24.17
C VAL A 393 -11.91 -8.03 -24.71
N LEU A 394 -11.56 -9.14 -24.04
CA LEU A 394 -10.54 -10.08 -24.53
C LEU A 394 -10.93 -10.70 -25.88
N ALA A 395 -12.17 -11.17 -26.02
CA ALA A 395 -12.68 -11.78 -27.25
C ALA A 395 -12.70 -10.81 -28.44
N LEU A 396 -12.82 -9.50 -28.17
CA LEU A 396 -12.73 -8.42 -29.17
C LEU A 396 -11.28 -8.02 -29.49
N GLY A 397 -10.29 -8.79 -29.05
CA GLY A 397 -8.86 -8.59 -29.34
C GLY A 397 -8.17 -7.59 -28.41
N GLY A 398 -8.73 -7.31 -27.23
CA GLY A 398 -8.05 -6.52 -26.21
C GLY A 398 -6.84 -7.28 -25.64
N ASP A 399 -5.71 -6.58 -25.46
CA ASP A 399 -4.54 -7.13 -24.78
C ASP A 399 -4.90 -7.49 -23.32
N PRO A 400 -4.41 -8.63 -22.77
CA PRO A 400 -4.71 -9.01 -21.40
C PRO A 400 -4.34 -7.97 -20.34
N LEU A 401 -3.23 -7.23 -20.50
CA LEU A 401 -2.83 -6.18 -19.54
C LEU A 401 -3.81 -5.01 -19.58
N ASP A 402 -4.24 -4.59 -20.76
CA ASP A 402 -5.24 -3.54 -20.91
C ASP A 402 -6.62 -3.99 -20.39
N ALA A 403 -7.03 -5.22 -20.70
CA ALA A 403 -8.29 -5.78 -20.22
C ALA A 403 -8.32 -5.90 -18.69
N ALA A 404 -7.17 -6.15 -18.04
CA ALA A 404 -7.07 -6.26 -16.58
C ALA A 404 -7.59 -5.04 -15.82
N TYR A 405 -7.58 -3.86 -16.45
CA TYR A 405 -8.15 -2.64 -15.88
C TYR A 405 -9.66 -2.77 -15.60
N LEU A 406 -10.38 -3.65 -16.30
CA LEU A 406 -11.80 -3.89 -16.09
C LEU A 406 -12.09 -4.89 -14.95
N LEU A 407 -11.07 -5.58 -14.44
CA LEU A 407 -11.26 -6.52 -13.34
C LEU A 407 -11.82 -5.81 -12.10
N PRO A 408 -12.74 -6.45 -11.36
CA PRO A 408 -13.25 -5.90 -10.11
C PRO A 408 -12.20 -5.97 -9.00
N ASN A 409 -12.27 -5.02 -8.07
CA ASN A 409 -11.46 -4.99 -6.85
C ASN A 409 -11.58 -6.25 -5.97
N ALA A 410 -12.62 -7.07 -6.17
CA ALA A 410 -12.86 -8.33 -5.49
C ALA A 410 -11.88 -9.43 -5.90
N VAL A 411 -11.21 -9.32 -7.05
CA VAL A 411 -10.26 -10.35 -7.54
C VAL A 411 -9.19 -10.64 -6.49
N ALA A 412 -8.96 -11.93 -6.25
CA ALA A 412 -7.98 -12.40 -5.29
C ALA A 412 -6.54 -12.24 -5.82
N VAL A 413 -5.67 -11.70 -4.98
CA VAL A 413 -4.24 -11.50 -5.22
C VAL A 413 -3.47 -12.43 -4.29
N ARG A 414 -2.58 -13.25 -4.86
CA ARG A 414 -1.66 -14.12 -4.12
C ARG A 414 -0.29 -13.46 -4.06
N MET A 415 0.31 -13.46 -2.88
CA MET A 415 1.61 -12.81 -2.68
C MET A 415 2.39 -13.43 -1.53
N VAL A 416 3.71 -13.26 -1.60
CA VAL A 416 4.64 -13.56 -0.50
C VAL A 416 5.11 -12.24 0.07
N GLU A 417 4.71 -11.91 1.30
CA GLU A 417 5.08 -10.68 2.00
C GLU A 417 6.11 -10.98 3.09
N SER A 418 7.16 -10.17 3.18
CA SER A 418 8.16 -10.28 4.25
C SER A 418 8.35 -8.95 4.97
N GLY A 419 8.77 -9.01 6.23
CA GLY A 419 9.17 -7.84 6.99
C GLY A 419 10.03 -8.23 8.19
N ASP A 420 10.86 -7.29 8.64
CA ASP A 420 11.42 -7.38 9.98
C ASP A 420 10.36 -7.05 11.05
N LEU A 421 10.68 -7.32 12.31
CA LEU A 421 9.76 -7.08 13.43
C LEU A 421 9.47 -5.59 13.61
N ALA A 422 10.38 -4.69 13.22
CA ALA A 422 10.15 -3.25 13.30
C ALA A 422 9.02 -2.82 12.37
N ALA A 423 9.10 -3.20 11.09
CA ALA A 423 8.09 -2.96 10.07
C ALA A 423 6.77 -3.66 10.41
N LEU A 424 6.82 -4.93 10.82
CA LEU A 424 5.63 -5.70 11.18
C LEU A 424 4.94 -5.15 12.41
N ARG A 425 5.67 -4.76 13.47
CA ARG A 425 5.07 -4.12 14.65
C ARG A 425 4.37 -2.82 14.27
N HIS A 426 4.99 -1.99 13.43
CA HIS A 426 4.33 -0.77 12.93
C HIS A 426 3.04 -1.11 12.16
N LYS A 427 3.09 -2.11 11.29
CA LYS A 427 1.90 -2.63 10.60
C LYS A 427 0.84 -3.13 11.58
N MET A 428 1.20 -3.93 12.59
CA MET A 428 0.26 -4.46 13.59
C MET A 428 -0.40 -3.34 14.38
N ALA A 429 0.36 -2.33 14.80
CA ALA A 429 -0.18 -1.15 15.47
C ALA A 429 -1.25 -0.43 14.64
N MET A 430 -1.23 -0.53 13.31
CA MET A 430 -2.24 0.08 12.44
C MET A 430 -3.31 -0.91 11.96
N ARG A 431 -2.97 -2.19 11.81
CA ARG A 431 -3.82 -3.21 11.18
C ARG A 431 -4.57 -4.12 12.15
N LEU A 432 -4.14 -4.20 13.41
CA LEU A 432 -4.95 -4.79 14.49
C LEU A 432 -6.02 -3.81 15.02
N CYS A 433 -6.02 -2.56 14.53
CA CYS A 433 -7.08 -1.60 14.80
C CYS A 433 -8.41 -2.05 14.18
N PHE A 434 -9.51 -1.97 14.94
CA PHE A 434 -10.86 -2.28 14.46
C PHE A 434 -11.42 -1.27 13.45
N ASN A 435 -10.65 -0.25 13.06
CA ASN A 435 -10.98 0.64 11.93
C ASN A 435 -10.17 0.31 10.65
N ALA A 436 -9.22 -0.62 10.72
CA ALA A 436 -8.51 -1.11 9.53
C ALA A 436 -9.49 -1.79 8.57
N GLN A 437 -9.21 -1.92 7.28
CA GLN A 437 -10.09 -2.72 6.41
C GLN A 437 -10.16 -4.16 6.92
N GLU A 438 -11.34 -4.77 6.90
CA GLU A 438 -11.62 -6.05 7.60
C GLU A 438 -10.69 -7.19 7.15
N GLU A 439 -10.51 -7.44 5.86
CA GLU A 439 -9.59 -8.49 5.38
C GLU A 439 -8.14 -8.30 5.87
N ILE A 440 -7.65 -7.06 5.89
CA ILE A 440 -6.28 -6.76 6.34
C ILE A 440 -6.16 -6.96 7.84
N TRP A 441 -7.23 -6.62 8.58
CA TRP A 441 -7.31 -6.89 10.00
C TRP A 441 -7.28 -8.39 10.28
N ARG A 442 -8.05 -9.19 9.54
CA ARG A 442 -8.06 -10.66 9.66
C ARG A 442 -6.67 -11.26 9.37
N ALA A 443 -6.04 -10.83 8.27
CA ALA A 443 -4.68 -11.24 7.94
C ALA A 443 -3.67 -10.86 9.05
N ALA A 444 -3.77 -9.65 9.60
CA ALA A 444 -2.90 -9.19 10.68
C ALA A 444 -3.12 -9.99 11.99
N VAL A 445 -4.36 -10.38 12.30
CA VAL A 445 -4.67 -11.26 13.43
C VAL A 445 -4.03 -12.63 13.23
N GLU A 446 -4.21 -13.25 12.06
CA GLU A 446 -3.57 -14.54 11.74
C GLU A 446 -2.04 -14.46 11.79
N GLU A 447 -1.45 -13.36 11.31
CA GLU A 447 -0.01 -13.08 11.39
C GLU A 447 0.45 -13.02 12.85
N ALA A 448 -0.20 -12.20 13.68
CA ALA A 448 0.17 -12.03 15.08
C ALA A 448 0.01 -13.32 15.89
N VAL A 449 -1.05 -14.09 15.66
CA VAL A 449 -1.26 -15.40 16.30
C VAL A 449 -0.16 -16.39 15.93
N GLN A 450 0.17 -16.51 14.65
CA GLN A 450 1.23 -17.42 14.20
C GLN A 450 2.62 -16.99 14.69
N ILE A 451 2.89 -15.68 14.74
CA ILE A 451 4.11 -15.16 15.38
C ILE A 451 4.13 -15.55 16.86
N GLY A 452 3.03 -15.39 17.60
CA GLY A 452 2.98 -15.78 19.02
C GLY A 452 3.10 -17.28 19.27
N GLN A 453 2.67 -18.12 18.32
CA GLN A 453 2.92 -19.57 18.38
C GLN A 453 4.41 -19.91 18.19
N ARG A 454 5.12 -19.14 17.36
CA ARG A 454 6.55 -19.36 17.07
C ARG A 454 7.46 -18.71 18.12
N HIS A 455 7.13 -17.49 18.55
CA HIS A 455 7.90 -16.64 19.46
C HIS A 455 6.94 -16.03 20.51
N PRO A 456 6.67 -16.75 21.61
CA PRO A 456 5.67 -16.36 22.59
C PRO A 456 5.91 -14.99 23.23
N GLU A 457 7.16 -14.60 23.50
CA GLU A 457 7.43 -13.32 24.18
C GLU A 457 7.23 -12.13 23.24
N ILE A 458 7.65 -12.24 21.97
CA ILE A 458 7.33 -11.25 20.93
C ILE A 458 5.81 -11.18 20.69
N GLY A 459 5.15 -12.33 20.53
CA GLY A 459 3.73 -12.39 20.17
C GLY A 459 2.80 -11.68 21.14
N LYS A 460 3.08 -11.77 22.45
CA LYS A 460 2.33 -11.07 23.52
C LYS A 460 2.36 -9.54 23.39
N LEU A 461 3.32 -9.00 22.63
CA LEU A 461 3.59 -7.58 22.50
C LEU A 461 3.28 -7.03 21.09
N LEU A 462 2.66 -7.84 20.22
CA LEU A 462 2.06 -7.38 18.97
C LEU A 462 0.66 -6.82 19.24
N LEU A 463 0.59 -5.51 19.48
CA LEU A 463 -0.57 -4.86 20.07
C LEU A 463 -1.25 -3.86 19.11
N PRO A 464 -2.58 -3.69 19.18
CA PRO A 464 -3.29 -2.63 18.48
C PRO A 464 -2.97 -1.27 19.13
N PRO A 465 -3.24 -0.14 18.47
CA PRO A 465 -2.66 1.14 18.87
C PRO A 465 -3.24 1.66 20.18
N CYS A 466 -4.47 1.26 20.52
CA CYS A 466 -5.10 1.60 21.78
C CYS A 466 -4.51 0.84 22.97
N THR A 467 -4.17 -0.45 22.82
CA THR A 467 -3.48 -1.23 23.86
C THR A 467 -2.05 -0.75 24.07
N ILE A 468 -1.37 -0.34 22.98
CA ILE A 468 -0.04 0.29 23.08
C ILE A 468 -0.12 1.55 23.96
N ARG A 469 -1.08 2.44 23.70
CA ARG A 469 -1.27 3.67 24.50
C ARG A 469 -1.69 3.37 25.93
N ASP A 470 -2.53 2.37 26.15
CA ASP A 470 -2.94 1.97 27.51
C ASP A 470 -1.75 1.53 28.35
N ARG A 471 -0.94 0.60 27.82
CA ARG A 471 0.28 0.13 28.49
C ARG A 471 1.32 1.23 28.69
N ALA A 472 1.45 2.15 27.74
CA ALA A 472 2.36 3.30 27.85
C ALA A 472 1.84 4.42 28.77
N GLY A 473 0.62 4.33 29.30
CA GLY A 473 0.01 5.39 30.10
C GLY A 473 -0.36 6.66 29.30
N VAL A 474 -0.50 6.56 27.98
CA VAL A 474 -0.78 7.69 27.08
C VAL A 474 -2.30 7.86 26.89
N ARG A 475 -2.76 9.11 26.87
CA ARG A 475 -4.18 9.48 26.62
C ARG A 475 -4.29 10.45 25.42
N PRO A 476 -5.42 10.44 24.70
CA PRO A 476 -6.52 9.48 24.79
C PRO A 476 -6.09 8.08 24.31
N LEU A 477 -6.72 7.04 24.88
CA LEU A 477 -6.41 5.64 24.55
C LEU A 477 -6.60 5.33 23.07
N CYS A 478 -7.76 5.70 22.52
CA CYS A 478 -8.00 5.55 21.09
C CYS A 478 -7.30 6.69 20.32
N PRO A 479 -6.35 6.38 19.41
CA PRO A 479 -5.71 7.40 18.57
C PRO A 479 -6.64 7.99 17.50
N GLU A 480 -7.71 7.28 17.16
CA GLU A 480 -8.62 7.63 16.07
C GLU A 480 -9.62 8.74 16.46
N GLY A 481 -9.65 9.15 17.73
CA GLY A 481 -10.46 10.28 18.22
C GLY A 481 -11.95 10.10 17.91
N GLU A 482 -12.52 11.04 17.14
CA GLU A 482 -13.92 10.98 16.71
C GLU A 482 -14.27 9.72 15.89
N ARG A 483 -13.26 9.05 15.33
CA ARG A 483 -13.38 7.80 14.58
C ARG A 483 -13.23 6.56 15.46
N TYR A 484 -13.29 6.66 16.79
CA TYR A 484 -13.29 5.49 17.68
C TYR A 484 -14.21 4.36 17.17
N CYS A 485 -13.71 3.12 17.20
CA CYS A 485 -14.40 1.95 16.65
C CYS A 485 -15.60 1.47 17.50
N GLY A 486 -15.76 1.99 18.72
CA GLY A 486 -16.83 1.60 19.66
C GLY A 486 -16.43 0.49 20.63
N VAL A 487 -15.33 -0.20 20.35
CA VAL A 487 -14.87 -1.37 21.11
C VAL A 487 -13.64 -1.03 21.96
N PRO A 488 -13.65 -1.29 23.28
CA PRO A 488 -12.48 -1.09 24.13
C PRO A 488 -11.47 -2.24 23.95
N VAL A 489 -10.89 -2.35 22.75
CA VAL A 489 -10.04 -3.48 22.31
C VAL A 489 -8.92 -3.80 23.31
N TRP A 490 -8.40 -2.81 24.04
CA TRP A 490 -7.37 -2.97 25.05
C TRP A 490 -7.77 -3.78 26.30
N LYS A 491 -9.04 -4.18 26.41
CA LYS A 491 -9.55 -5.04 27.49
C LYS A 491 -9.66 -6.52 27.09
N TYR A 492 -9.36 -6.87 25.85
CA TYR A 492 -9.57 -8.20 25.30
C TYR A 492 -8.28 -8.77 24.75
N GLU A 493 -8.13 -10.09 24.88
CA GLU A 493 -7.05 -10.83 24.25
C GLU A 493 -7.35 -11.08 22.77
N ILE A 494 -6.30 -11.32 21.97
CA ILE A 494 -6.43 -11.47 20.51
C ILE A 494 -7.38 -12.60 20.09
N GLN A 495 -7.52 -13.63 20.93
CA GLN A 495 -8.43 -14.76 20.70
C GLN A 495 -9.91 -14.39 20.87
N GLU A 496 -10.21 -13.30 21.55
CA GLU A 496 -11.57 -12.78 21.78
C GLU A 496 -12.00 -11.76 20.73
N TRP A 497 -11.10 -11.37 19.83
CA TRP A 497 -11.40 -10.34 18.85
C TRP A 497 -12.25 -10.88 17.69
N GLU A 498 -13.44 -10.31 17.52
CA GLU A 498 -14.33 -10.58 16.40
C GLU A 498 -14.81 -9.27 15.77
N ARG A 499 -14.89 -9.23 14.43
CA ARG A 499 -15.26 -8.00 13.72
C ARG A 499 -15.74 -8.27 12.28
N VAL A 500 -16.88 -7.65 11.93
CA VAL A 500 -17.41 -7.61 10.54
C VAL A 500 -17.19 -6.26 9.84
N ILE A 501 -17.45 -5.14 10.53
CA ILE A 501 -17.27 -3.76 10.01
C ILE A 501 -16.26 -2.95 10.77
#